data_AF-A0AA51CEE4-F1
#
_entry.id   AF-A0AA51CEE4-F1
#
_cell.length_a   1.000
_cell.length_b   1.000
_cell.length_c   1.000
_cell.angle_alpha   90.00
_cell.angle_beta   90.00
_cell.angle_gamma   90.00
#
_symmetry.space_group_name_H-M   'P 1'
#
loop_
_entity.id
_entity.type
_entity.pdbx_description
1 polymer ?
#
loop_
_entity_poly.entity_id
_entity_poly.type
_entity_poly.pdbx_seq_one_letter_code
_entity_poly.pdbx_strand_id
1 'polypeptide(L)'
;MLKTNAIFERKCSAVQTQPCVIEAVEQMDREKFKEFSNGLLEDRQFIADHKEDMFVDSNGVIHGLLALDMESGDGILIDSSGYDYARYSAFMPNIKPYLDEQIALTADKIIKDGITNAENGRWSFDIDDARNCCKIHIKESNGIGGMLISDLRERQEIGEIVVEGNCFEITLDSEYCNKLKDNEQDLENDEVQEECAMTGNKIKVVKMDVGKPPVIKEIENTLEALQAEVGGLIECVYLDDGCLAVVNEEGKLNGMEPNRRLGSDIICGPFFICGDSDDGEFVSLDDKQVEQYTRMFSDVPAFTGEEPELEPRMTFIGFDF
;
A
#
# COMPACT_ATOMS: atom_id res chain seq x y z
N MET A 1 -19.27 -10.62 22.65
CA MET A 1 -19.65 -11.32 21.40
C MET A 1 -19.33 -10.36 20.27
N LEU A 2 -18.42 -10.73 19.37
CA LEU A 2 -18.08 -9.92 18.19
C LEU A 2 -19.26 -9.95 17.20
N LYS A 3 -19.60 -8.81 16.61
CA LYS A 3 -20.73 -8.67 15.68
C LYS A 3 -20.27 -7.90 14.45
N THR A 4 -20.71 -8.34 13.28
CA THR A 4 -20.48 -7.70 11.98
C THR A 4 -21.61 -8.08 11.03
N ASN A 5 -21.71 -7.40 9.89
CA ASN A 5 -22.63 -7.70 8.80
C ASN A 5 -21.88 -8.43 7.66
N ALA A 6 -22.59 -9.26 6.90
CA ALA A 6 -22.01 -9.95 5.75
C ALA A 6 -23.11 -10.31 4.73
N ILE A 7 -22.73 -10.42 3.46
CA ILE A 7 -23.59 -10.99 2.42
C ILE A 7 -23.40 -12.51 2.41
N PHE A 8 -24.47 -13.25 2.66
CA PHE A 8 -24.45 -14.72 2.58
C PHE A 8 -24.92 -15.18 1.23
N GLU A 9 -23.99 -15.67 0.41
CA GLU A 9 -24.30 -16.20 -0.91
C GLU A 9 -24.51 -17.73 -0.88
N ARG A 10 -25.45 -18.23 -1.68
CA ARG A 10 -25.81 -19.65 -1.68
C ARG A 10 -25.06 -20.39 -2.79
N LYS A 11 -24.20 -21.34 -2.40
CA LYS A 11 -23.51 -22.28 -3.30
C LYS A 11 -22.61 -21.60 -4.34
N CYS A 12 -21.91 -20.53 -3.96
CA CYS A 12 -20.85 -19.98 -4.80
C CYS A 12 -19.70 -20.98 -4.90
N SER A 13 -19.20 -21.20 -6.13
CA SER A 13 -18.05 -22.07 -6.37
C SER A 13 -16.72 -21.43 -5.96
N ALA A 14 -16.69 -20.09 -5.91
CA ALA A 14 -15.58 -19.26 -5.42
C ALA A 14 -16.11 -17.88 -5.02
N VAL A 15 -15.41 -17.18 -4.14
CA VAL A 15 -15.62 -15.75 -3.89
C VAL A 15 -14.94 -14.98 -5.01
N GLN A 16 -15.69 -14.20 -5.78
CA GLN A 16 -15.15 -13.39 -6.86
C GLN A 16 -14.87 -11.99 -6.34
N THR A 17 -13.59 -11.65 -6.21
CA THR A 17 -13.13 -10.31 -5.88
C THR A 17 -12.53 -9.64 -7.12
N GLN A 18 -12.50 -8.31 -7.11
CA GLN A 18 -11.83 -7.50 -8.12
C GLN A 18 -11.05 -6.39 -7.40
N PRO A 19 -9.86 -6.02 -7.89
CA PRO A 19 -9.18 -4.82 -7.42
C PRO A 19 -10.07 -3.59 -7.63
N CYS A 20 -10.09 -2.70 -6.66
CA CYS A 20 -10.81 -1.44 -6.74
C CYS A 20 -10.08 -0.35 -5.96
N VAL A 21 -10.34 0.90 -6.33
CA VAL A 21 -9.78 2.10 -5.71
C VAL A 21 -10.93 2.94 -5.16
N ILE A 22 -10.78 3.44 -3.95
CA ILE A 22 -11.73 4.39 -3.34
C ILE A 22 -11.23 5.80 -3.69
N GLU A 23 -11.91 6.47 -4.63
CA GLU A 23 -11.55 7.83 -5.05
C GLU A 23 -12.21 8.90 -4.18
N ALA A 24 -13.37 8.57 -3.60
CA ALA A 24 -14.14 9.48 -2.77
C ALA A 24 -14.88 8.72 -1.68
N VAL A 25 -15.18 9.40 -0.57
CA VAL A 25 -15.89 8.87 0.58
C VAL A 25 -17.05 9.81 0.93
N GLU A 26 -18.28 9.34 0.77
CA GLU A 26 -19.47 10.00 1.27
C GLU A 26 -19.76 9.49 2.69
N GLN A 27 -19.48 10.31 3.70
CA GLN A 27 -19.78 9.98 5.10
C GLN A 27 -21.27 10.15 5.40
N MET A 28 -21.86 9.17 6.08
CA MET A 28 -23.29 9.15 6.42
C MET A 28 -23.51 8.73 7.86
N ASP A 29 -24.60 9.22 8.45
CA ASP A 29 -25.16 8.61 9.66
C ASP A 29 -25.87 7.29 9.33
N ARG A 30 -26.20 6.53 10.38
CA ARG A 30 -26.84 5.22 10.22
C ARG A 30 -28.20 5.28 9.53
N GLU A 31 -28.98 6.33 9.73
CA GLU A 31 -30.32 6.45 9.15
C GLU A 31 -30.23 6.66 7.64
N LYS A 32 -29.39 7.62 7.21
CA LYS A 32 -29.11 7.92 5.80
C LYS A 32 -28.48 6.72 5.09
N PHE A 33 -27.50 6.05 5.71
CA PHE A 33 -26.89 4.84 5.14
C PHE A 33 -27.91 3.69 5.00
N LYS A 34 -28.78 3.51 6.00
CA LYS A 34 -29.84 2.51 5.94
C LYS A 34 -30.88 2.83 4.86
N GLU A 35 -31.25 4.09 4.68
CA GLU A 35 -32.12 4.52 3.59
C GLU A 35 -31.47 4.19 2.23
N PHE A 36 -30.23 4.62 2.04
CA PHE A 36 -29.48 4.38 0.80
C PHE A 36 -29.31 2.89 0.49
N SER A 37 -28.89 2.08 1.46
CA SER A 37 -28.68 0.63 1.28
C SER A 37 -29.95 -0.14 0.92
N ASN A 38 -31.13 0.36 1.29
CA ASN A 38 -32.42 -0.22 0.90
C ASN A 38 -32.93 0.29 -0.47
N GLY A 39 -32.29 1.31 -1.05
CA GLY A 39 -32.72 2.02 -2.25
C GLY A 39 -31.56 2.35 -3.20
N LEU A 40 -30.71 1.37 -3.52
CA LEU A 40 -29.51 1.55 -4.36
C LEU A 40 -29.81 2.00 -5.80
N LEU A 41 -31.02 1.75 -6.30
CA LEU A 41 -31.48 2.14 -7.64
C LEU A 41 -32.19 3.50 -7.67
N GLU A 42 -32.28 4.19 -6.54
CA GLU A 42 -32.84 5.54 -6.47
C GLU A 42 -31.75 6.56 -6.77
N ASP A 43 -32.10 7.59 -7.56
CA ASP A 43 -31.18 8.69 -7.83
C ASP A 43 -30.83 9.42 -6.52
N ARG A 44 -29.55 9.68 -6.31
CA ARG A 44 -29.01 10.36 -5.12
C ARG A 44 -28.11 11.52 -5.55
N GLN A 45 -28.33 12.67 -4.92
CA GLN A 45 -27.54 13.86 -5.21
C GLN A 45 -26.03 13.64 -4.95
N PHE A 46 -25.66 12.98 -3.86
CA PHE A 46 -24.25 12.71 -3.56
C PHE A 46 -23.57 11.82 -4.62
N ILE A 47 -24.31 10.93 -5.29
CA ILE A 47 -23.75 10.13 -6.40
C ILE A 47 -23.57 11.02 -7.63
N ALA A 48 -24.52 11.91 -7.90
CA ALA A 48 -24.44 12.89 -8.97
C ALA A 48 -23.21 13.81 -8.82
N ASP A 49 -22.97 14.28 -7.60
CA ASP A 49 -21.88 15.19 -7.24
C ASP A 49 -20.49 14.55 -7.42
N HIS A 50 -20.41 13.21 -7.35
CA HIS A 50 -19.18 12.41 -7.45
C HIS A 50 -19.03 11.63 -8.76
N LYS A 51 -19.86 11.89 -9.78
CA LYS A 51 -19.81 11.15 -11.06
C LYS A 51 -18.44 11.16 -11.71
N GLU A 52 -17.75 12.29 -11.66
CA GLU A 52 -16.43 12.47 -12.28
C GLU A 52 -15.32 11.74 -11.52
N ASP A 53 -15.54 11.39 -10.26
CA ASP A 53 -14.61 10.60 -9.45
C ASP A 53 -14.71 9.10 -9.73
N MET A 54 -15.80 8.62 -10.35
CA MET A 54 -16.04 7.21 -10.63
C MET A 54 -15.74 6.84 -12.08
N PHE A 55 -14.80 5.91 -12.30
CA PHE A 55 -14.43 5.45 -13.64
C PHE A 55 -13.80 4.05 -13.59
N VAL A 56 -13.58 3.47 -14.77
CA VAL A 56 -12.79 2.25 -14.92
C VAL A 56 -11.51 2.61 -15.65
N ASP A 57 -10.36 2.27 -15.08
CA ASP A 57 -9.06 2.60 -15.66
C ASP A 57 -8.72 1.70 -16.87
N SER A 58 -7.56 1.92 -17.49
CA SER A 58 -7.11 1.12 -18.63
C SER A 58 -6.83 -0.35 -18.31
N ASN A 59 -6.66 -0.68 -17.03
CA ASN A 59 -6.40 -2.04 -16.54
C ASN A 59 -7.70 -2.75 -16.13
N GLY A 60 -8.85 -2.07 -16.21
CA GLY A 60 -10.13 -2.60 -15.78
C GLY A 60 -10.41 -2.49 -14.28
N VAL A 61 -9.59 -1.73 -13.54
CA VAL A 61 -9.78 -1.47 -12.11
C VAL A 61 -10.92 -0.47 -11.93
N ILE A 62 -11.82 -0.77 -11.00
CA ILE A 62 -12.95 0.12 -10.68
C ILE A 62 -12.48 1.18 -9.69
N HIS A 63 -12.59 2.44 -10.09
CA HIS A 63 -12.44 3.60 -9.23
C HIS A 63 -13.83 4.06 -8.79
N GLY A 64 -14.10 3.95 -7.49
CA GLY A 64 -15.45 4.04 -6.94
C GLY A 64 -15.60 5.06 -5.82
N LEU A 65 -16.87 5.41 -5.56
CA LEU A 65 -17.30 6.20 -4.41
C LEU A 65 -17.68 5.26 -3.27
N LEU A 66 -17.13 5.48 -2.07
CA LEU A 66 -17.51 4.74 -0.87
C LEU A 66 -18.55 5.52 -0.08
N ALA A 67 -19.80 5.03 -0.03
CA ALA A 67 -20.75 5.49 0.99
C ALA A 67 -20.42 4.80 2.31
N LEU A 68 -20.14 5.56 3.38
CA LEU A 68 -19.63 5.05 4.64
C LEU A 68 -20.57 5.36 5.81
N ASP A 69 -21.01 4.33 6.54
CA ASP A 69 -21.72 4.48 7.82
C ASP A 69 -20.73 4.76 8.95
N MET A 70 -20.74 5.99 9.47
CA MET A 70 -19.83 6.42 10.52
C MET A 70 -20.08 5.75 11.87
N GLU A 71 -21.26 5.16 12.10
CA GLU A 71 -21.59 4.49 13.36
C GLU A 71 -21.24 3.00 13.35
N SER A 72 -21.54 2.28 12.26
CA SER A 72 -21.23 0.84 12.17
C SER A 72 -19.83 0.56 11.61
N GLY A 73 -19.29 1.48 10.82
CA GLY A 73 -18.05 1.29 10.09
C GLY A 73 -18.20 0.50 8.78
N ASP A 74 -19.42 0.07 8.43
CA ASP A 74 -19.71 -0.59 7.16
C ASP A 74 -19.75 0.41 6.00
N GLY A 75 -19.43 -0.04 4.80
CA GLY A 75 -19.48 0.77 3.59
C GLY A 75 -20.15 0.08 2.41
N ILE A 76 -20.53 0.87 1.42
CA ILE A 76 -20.94 0.41 0.10
C ILE A 76 -20.08 1.14 -0.92
N LEU A 77 -19.23 0.38 -1.62
CA LEU A 77 -18.49 0.89 -2.77
C LEU A 77 -19.42 0.97 -3.97
N ILE A 78 -19.38 2.08 -4.70
CA ILE A 78 -20.30 2.42 -5.78
C ILE A 78 -19.51 2.68 -7.06
N ASP A 79 -19.95 2.05 -8.14
CA ASP A 79 -19.68 2.50 -9.52
C ASP A 79 -21.01 2.86 -10.17
N SER A 80 -21.18 4.15 -10.46
CA SER A 80 -22.40 4.67 -11.08
C SER A 80 -22.46 4.43 -12.58
N SER A 81 -21.30 4.22 -13.22
CA SER A 81 -21.11 4.22 -14.68
C SER A 81 -21.84 5.38 -15.38
N GLY A 82 -21.82 6.57 -14.76
CA GLY A 82 -22.42 7.81 -15.28
C GLY A 82 -23.87 8.09 -14.87
N TYR A 83 -24.50 7.23 -14.07
CA TYR A 83 -25.88 7.41 -13.56
C TYR A 83 -25.90 8.10 -12.19
N ASP A 84 -27.07 8.57 -11.75
CA ASP A 84 -27.24 9.20 -10.43
C ASP A 84 -27.55 8.19 -9.31
N TYR A 85 -27.46 6.90 -9.61
CA TYR A 85 -27.70 5.80 -8.67
C TYR A 85 -26.54 4.80 -8.67
N ALA A 86 -26.52 3.89 -7.69
CA ALA A 86 -25.46 2.89 -7.55
C ALA A 86 -25.69 1.72 -8.52
N ARG A 87 -25.28 1.92 -9.79
CA ARG A 87 -25.46 0.93 -10.86
C ARG A 87 -24.74 -0.38 -10.57
N TYR A 88 -23.53 -0.30 -10.05
CA TYR A 88 -22.80 -1.38 -9.44
C TYR A 88 -22.47 -1.00 -8.00
N SER A 89 -22.54 -2.00 -7.11
CA SER A 89 -22.28 -1.78 -5.70
C SER A 89 -21.65 -3.01 -5.05
N ALA A 90 -20.72 -2.80 -4.13
CA ALA A 90 -20.16 -3.86 -3.29
C ALA A 90 -20.27 -3.48 -1.82
N PHE A 91 -20.81 -4.37 -1.00
CA PHE A 91 -20.86 -4.18 0.44
C PHE A 91 -19.49 -4.49 1.06
N MET A 92 -18.96 -3.56 1.85
CA MET A 92 -17.66 -3.64 2.50
C MET A 92 -17.85 -3.59 4.02
N PRO A 93 -17.97 -4.74 4.69
CA PRO A 93 -18.20 -4.76 6.13
C PRO A 93 -16.99 -4.24 6.89
N ASN A 94 -17.24 -3.37 7.87
CA ASN A 94 -16.23 -2.82 8.78
C ASN A 94 -15.00 -2.25 8.04
N ILE A 95 -15.22 -1.48 6.97
CA ILE A 95 -14.17 -0.86 6.16
C ILE A 95 -13.58 0.40 6.81
N LYS A 96 -14.33 1.07 7.70
CA LYS A 96 -13.90 2.31 8.36
C LYS A 96 -12.54 2.19 9.06
N PRO A 97 -12.25 1.16 9.87
CA PRO A 97 -10.96 1.06 10.55
C PRO A 97 -9.76 0.98 9.60
N TYR A 98 -9.93 0.31 8.45
CA TYR A 98 -8.90 0.28 7.40
C TYR A 98 -8.68 1.68 6.82
N LEU A 99 -9.76 2.42 6.55
CA LEU A 99 -9.67 3.79 6.05
C LEU A 99 -9.03 4.73 7.08
N ASP A 100 -9.44 4.64 8.34
CA ASP A 100 -8.86 5.41 9.45
C ASP A 100 -7.35 5.14 9.59
N GLU A 101 -6.92 3.89 9.46
CA GLU A 101 -5.49 3.51 9.48
C GLU A 101 -4.71 4.14 8.31
N GLN A 102 -5.24 4.09 7.08
CA GLN A 102 -4.57 4.73 5.92
C GLN A 102 -4.48 6.25 6.08
N ILE A 103 -5.49 6.87 6.68
CA ILE A 103 -5.50 8.30 7.00
C ILE A 103 -4.47 8.62 8.07
N ALA A 104 -4.41 7.83 9.14
CA ALA A 104 -3.45 8.02 10.23
C ALA A 104 -2.00 7.92 9.74
N LEU A 105 -1.69 6.91 8.91
CA LEU A 105 -0.38 6.75 8.27
C LEU A 105 -0.01 7.96 7.40
N THR A 106 -1.00 8.50 6.68
CA THR A 106 -0.81 9.72 5.88
C THR A 106 -0.54 10.93 6.76
N ALA A 107 -1.31 11.11 7.84
CA ALA A 107 -1.13 12.19 8.80
C ALA A 107 0.26 12.14 9.47
N ASP A 108 0.72 10.94 9.86
CA ASP A 108 2.03 10.75 10.47
C ASP A 108 3.16 11.17 9.52
N LYS A 109 3.04 10.83 8.24
CA LYS A 109 4.00 11.25 7.21
C LYS A 109 4.01 12.77 7.05
N ILE A 110 2.84 13.39 6.95
CA ILE A 110 2.69 14.85 6.87
C ILE A 110 3.34 15.54 8.07
N ILE A 111 3.12 15.03 9.29
CA ILE A 111 3.74 15.59 10.50
C ILE A 111 5.26 15.46 10.46
N LYS A 112 5.78 14.29 10.08
CA LYS A 112 7.23 14.05 9.99
C LYS A 112 7.89 14.99 8.98
N ASP A 113 7.27 15.18 7.82
CA ASP A 113 7.75 16.11 6.80
C ASP A 113 7.67 17.56 7.28
N GLY A 114 6.59 17.93 7.98
CA GLY A 114 6.43 19.25 8.58
C GLY A 114 7.47 19.55 9.65
N ILE A 115 7.77 18.61 10.55
CA ILE A 115 8.82 18.77 11.56
C ILE A 115 10.19 18.99 10.91
N THR A 116 10.45 18.30 9.80
CA THR A 116 11.74 18.37 9.10
C THR A 116 11.90 19.68 8.32
N ASN A 117 10.82 20.19 7.73
CA ASN A 117 10.87 21.29 6.77
C ASN A 117 10.26 22.61 7.28
N ALA A 118 9.72 22.66 8.50
CA ALA A 118 9.07 23.86 9.03
C ALA A 118 10.07 25.01 9.24
N GLU A 119 9.75 26.16 8.65
CA GLU A 119 10.44 27.42 8.96
C GLU A 119 9.69 28.14 10.08
N ASN A 120 10.34 28.35 11.22
CA ASN A 120 9.74 28.99 12.40
C ASN A 120 8.46 28.30 12.91
N GLY A 121 8.38 26.97 12.80
CA GLY A 121 7.21 26.19 13.21
C GLY A 121 6.02 26.27 12.26
N ARG A 122 6.19 26.90 11.09
CA ARG A 122 5.19 26.92 10.04
C ARG A 122 5.67 26.08 8.86
N TRP A 123 4.76 25.30 8.32
CA TRP A 123 5.01 24.50 7.13
C TRP A 123 3.78 24.54 6.24
N SER A 124 4.01 24.79 4.96
CA SER A 124 2.99 24.77 3.92
C SER A 124 3.28 23.61 2.98
N PHE A 125 2.28 22.80 2.68
CA PHE A 125 2.39 21.80 1.62
C PHE A 125 1.17 21.85 0.70
N ASP A 126 1.41 21.57 -0.58
CA ASP A 126 0.35 21.47 -1.57
C ASP A 126 -0.25 20.06 -1.55
N ILE A 127 -1.57 19.95 -1.67
CA ILE A 127 -2.28 18.66 -1.86
C ILE A 127 -1.73 17.89 -3.05
N ASP A 128 -1.37 18.58 -4.13
CA ASP A 128 -0.78 17.95 -5.30
C ASP A 128 0.61 17.36 -5.01
N ASP A 129 1.37 17.94 -4.06
CA ASP A 129 2.62 17.37 -3.55
C ASP A 129 2.34 16.16 -2.63
N ALA A 130 1.26 16.21 -1.85
CA ALA A 130 0.82 15.10 -1.00
C ALA A 130 0.40 13.87 -1.81
N ARG A 131 -0.10 14.02 -3.05
CA ARG A 131 -0.43 12.89 -3.94
C ARG A 131 0.78 12.00 -4.25
N ASN A 132 1.98 12.57 -4.32
CA ASN A 132 3.20 11.79 -4.53
C ASN A 132 3.70 11.14 -3.23
N CYS A 133 3.34 11.72 -2.09
CA CYS A 133 3.72 11.21 -0.78
C CYS A 133 2.73 10.18 -0.21
N CYS A 134 1.46 10.19 -0.62
CA CYS A 134 0.40 9.46 0.06
C CYS A 134 -0.28 8.47 -0.88
N LYS A 135 -0.60 7.27 -0.38
CA LYS A 135 -1.38 6.25 -1.12
C LYS A 135 -2.86 6.64 -1.31
N ILE A 136 -3.28 7.79 -0.77
CA ILE A 136 -4.65 8.29 -0.82
C ILE A 136 -4.75 9.50 -1.75
N HIS A 137 -5.73 9.48 -2.66
CA HIS A 137 -6.06 10.66 -3.44
C HIS A 137 -6.85 11.63 -2.56
N ILE A 138 -6.24 12.77 -2.23
CA ILE A 138 -6.90 13.83 -1.47
C ILE A 138 -7.42 14.88 -2.45
N LYS A 139 -8.71 15.21 -2.34
CA LYS A 139 -9.33 16.37 -2.99
C LYS A 139 -10.18 17.10 -1.94
N GLU A 140 -10.35 18.40 -2.10
CA GLU A 140 -11.20 19.20 -1.21
C GLU A 140 -12.64 18.64 -1.14
N SER A 141 -13.12 18.09 -2.26
CA SER A 141 -14.49 17.60 -2.40
C SER A 141 -14.70 16.11 -2.14
N ASN A 142 -13.65 15.28 -2.05
CA ASN A 142 -13.81 13.82 -2.08
C ASN A 142 -14.04 13.15 -0.71
N GLY A 143 -14.26 13.95 0.34
CA GLY A 143 -14.54 13.47 1.70
C GLY A 143 -13.35 12.84 2.45
N ILE A 144 -12.30 12.39 1.76
CA ILE A 144 -11.06 11.87 2.36
C ILE A 144 -10.25 13.02 2.99
N GLY A 145 -10.15 14.16 2.30
CA GLY A 145 -9.46 15.34 2.84
C GLY A 145 -10.04 15.81 4.17
N GLY A 146 -11.37 15.79 4.32
CA GLY A 146 -12.04 16.13 5.58
C GLY A 146 -11.71 15.18 6.73
N MET A 147 -11.54 13.88 6.43
CA MET A 147 -11.10 12.90 7.44
C MET A 147 -9.65 13.13 7.85
N LEU A 148 -8.76 13.38 6.89
CA LEU A 148 -7.36 13.70 7.16
C LEU A 148 -7.18 14.97 7.99
N ILE A 149 -7.92 16.04 7.66
CA ILE A 149 -7.91 17.28 8.44
C ILE A 149 -8.37 17.03 9.88
N SER A 150 -9.41 16.20 10.04
CA SER A 150 -9.91 15.84 11.37
C SER A 150 -8.83 15.10 12.18
N ASP A 151 -8.16 14.10 11.57
CA ASP A 151 -7.08 13.36 12.22
C ASP A 151 -5.92 14.28 12.61
N LEU A 152 -5.42 15.09 11.67
CA LEU A 152 -4.30 16.00 11.91
C LEU A 152 -4.61 17.01 13.04
N ARG A 153 -5.85 17.50 13.15
CA ARG A 153 -6.25 18.43 14.23
C ARG A 153 -6.26 17.79 15.62
N GLU A 154 -6.33 16.47 15.71
CA GLU A 154 -6.29 15.75 16.98
C GLU A 154 -4.85 15.41 17.41
N ARG A 155 -3.86 15.66 16.54
CA ARG A 155 -2.45 15.38 16.83
C ARG A 155 -1.85 16.48 17.70
N GLN A 156 -1.18 16.08 18.78
CA GLN A 156 -0.54 16.97 19.75
C GLN A 156 0.59 17.83 19.14
N GLU A 157 1.19 17.37 18.04
CA GLU A 157 2.25 18.06 17.31
C GLU A 157 1.72 19.30 16.56
N ILE A 158 0.42 19.32 16.29
CA ILE A 158 -0.25 20.33 15.48
C ILE A 158 -0.88 21.39 16.39
N GLY A 159 -0.42 22.63 16.25
CA GLY A 159 -1.03 23.78 16.91
C GLY A 159 -2.22 24.35 16.14
N GLU A 160 -2.07 24.50 14.82
CA GLU A 160 -3.12 25.04 13.95
C GLU A 160 -3.02 24.47 12.53
N ILE A 161 -4.16 24.26 11.87
CA ILE A 161 -4.24 23.92 10.43
C ILE A 161 -5.19 24.89 9.74
N VAL A 162 -4.67 25.58 8.74
CA VAL A 162 -5.44 26.44 7.84
C VAL A 162 -5.43 25.81 6.46
N VAL A 163 -6.59 25.78 5.81
CA VAL A 163 -6.75 25.24 4.46
C VAL A 163 -7.15 26.39 3.54
N GLU A 164 -6.33 26.69 2.55
CA GLU A 164 -6.63 27.70 1.53
C GLU A 164 -6.47 27.08 0.13
N GLY A 165 -7.59 26.76 -0.51
CA GLY A 165 -7.61 26.05 -1.78
C GLY A 165 -6.96 24.66 -1.65
N ASN A 166 -5.90 24.41 -2.42
CA ASN A 166 -5.14 23.16 -2.37
C ASN A 166 -3.97 23.18 -1.40
N CYS A 167 -3.75 24.27 -0.66
CA CYS A 167 -2.61 24.37 0.25
C CYS A 167 -3.06 24.19 1.70
N PHE A 168 -2.31 23.35 2.42
CA PHE A 168 -2.40 23.19 3.86
C PHE A 168 -1.28 23.98 4.53
N GLU A 169 -1.66 24.97 5.33
CA GLU A 169 -0.74 25.65 6.25
C GLU A 169 -0.86 25.01 7.63
N ILE A 170 0.21 24.35 8.05
CA ILE A 170 0.34 23.75 9.37
C ILE A 170 1.23 24.63 10.23
N THR A 171 0.75 24.96 11.42
CA THR A 171 1.58 25.48 12.51
C THR A 171 1.81 24.36 13.51
N LEU A 172 3.07 24.00 13.73
CA LEU A 172 3.48 23.03 14.74
C LEU A 172 3.42 23.67 16.13
N ASP A 173 3.10 22.85 17.14
CA ASP A 173 3.14 23.32 18.51
C ASP A 173 4.58 23.70 18.92
N SER A 174 4.70 24.78 19.69
CA SER A 174 5.97 25.38 20.10
C SER A 174 6.89 24.44 20.89
N GLU A 175 6.36 23.43 21.58
CA GLU A 175 7.16 22.42 22.28
C GLU A 175 7.89 21.48 21.31
N TYR A 176 7.30 21.24 20.14
CA TYR A 176 7.87 20.38 19.08
C TYR A 176 8.83 21.16 18.18
N CYS A 177 8.67 22.48 18.10
CA CYS A 177 9.64 23.38 17.45
C CYS A 177 10.99 23.44 18.18
N ASN A 178 11.04 23.16 19.49
CA ASN A 178 12.25 23.31 20.32
C ASN A 178 13.15 22.06 20.38
N LYS A 179 12.70 20.89 19.89
CA LYS A 179 13.59 19.72 19.68
C LYS A 179 14.61 19.93 18.54
N LEU A 180 14.49 21.03 17.80
CA LEU A 180 15.37 21.41 16.69
C LEU A 180 16.60 22.23 17.13
N LYS A 181 16.70 22.69 18.39
CA LYS A 181 17.84 23.53 18.84
C LYS A 181 18.94 22.82 19.63
N ASP A 182 18.71 21.60 20.11
CA ASP A 182 19.72 20.85 20.88
C ASP A 182 20.62 19.95 20.02
N ASN A 183 20.33 19.79 18.72
CA ASN A 183 21.11 18.97 17.79
C ASN A 183 22.01 19.78 16.82
N GLU A 184 22.14 21.10 17.02
CA GLU A 184 22.99 21.97 16.18
C GLU A 184 24.50 21.90 16.52
N GLN A 185 24.95 21.04 17.45
CA GLN A 185 26.38 20.94 17.82
C GLN A 185 27.13 19.71 17.32
N ASP A 186 26.48 18.76 16.66
CA ASP A 186 27.14 17.54 16.14
C ASP A 186 27.12 17.40 14.60
N LEU A 187 26.70 18.43 13.85
CA LEU A 187 26.60 18.41 12.39
C LEU A 187 27.33 19.59 11.70
N GLU A 188 28.50 19.98 12.19
CA GLU A 188 29.48 20.66 11.35
C GLU A 188 30.24 19.60 10.53
N ASN A 189 29.63 19.12 9.45
CA ASN A 189 30.22 18.66 8.19
C ASN A 189 29.14 17.94 7.38
N ASP A 190 28.39 18.70 6.58
CA ASP A 190 28.46 18.53 5.12
C ASP A 190 27.50 19.56 4.48
N GLU A 191 28.11 20.52 3.79
CA GLU A 191 27.44 21.55 3.02
C GLU A 191 26.59 20.95 1.90
N VAL A 192 25.37 21.49 1.76
CA VAL A 192 24.48 21.24 0.62
C VAL A 192 25.12 21.77 -0.66
N GLN A 193 25.19 20.93 -1.69
CA GLN A 193 25.08 21.38 -3.07
C GLN A 193 23.80 20.81 -3.67
N GLU A 194 22.95 21.71 -4.15
CA GLU A 194 21.80 21.41 -5.01
C GLU A 194 22.25 20.66 -6.26
N GLU A 195 21.60 19.52 -6.52
CA GLU A 195 21.38 19.00 -7.87
C GLU A 195 20.08 18.19 -7.88
N CYS A 196 19.19 18.44 -8.84
CA CYS A 196 18.14 17.48 -9.19
C CYS A 196 18.80 16.16 -9.61
N ALA A 197 18.89 15.23 -8.67
CA ALA A 197 19.24 13.84 -8.92
C ALA A 197 18.45 12.97 -7.94
N MET A 198 17.59 12.10 -8.46
CA MET A 198 17.15 10.91 -7.76
C MET A 198 18.41 10.13 -7.34
N THR A 199 18.86 10.29 -6.09
CA THR A 199 19.88 9.40 -5.53
C THR A 199 19.17 8.13 -5.13
N GLY A 200 19.31 7.12 -6.00
CA GLY A 200 18.59 5.86 -5.96
C GLY A 200 18.51 5.25 -4.56
N ASN A 201 17.28 4.96 -4.12
CA ASN A 201 17.04 4.13 -2.96
C ASN A 201 17.48 2.71 -3.33
N LYS A 202 18.78 2.43 -3.31
CA LYS A 202 19.30 1.10 -3.61
C LYS A 202 19.18 0.22 -2.39
N ILE A 203 18.80 -1.04 -2.60
CA ILE A 203 18.77 -2.05 -1.56
C ILE A 203 19.84 -3.12 -1.81
N LYS A 204 20.53 -3.51 -0.73
CA LYS A 204 21.47 -4.63 -0.72
C LYS A 204 20.69 -5.94 -0.61
N VAL A 205 20.80 -6.78 -1.63
CA VAL A 205 20.08 -8.05 -1.77
C VAL A 205 21.03 -9.21 -1.98
N VAL A 206 20.55 -10.43 -1.73
CA VAL A 206 21.21 -11.66 -2.18
C VAL A 206 20.45 -12.16 -3.42
N LYS A 207 21.11 -12.12 -4.58
CA LYS A 207 20.55 -12.49 -5.88
C LYS A 207 20.91 -13.92 -6.25
N MET A 208 19.93 -14.69 -6.72
CA MET A 208 20.09 -16.05 -7.23
C MET A 208 19.74 -16.09 -8.71
N ASP A 209 20.76 -16.10 -9.56
CA ASP A 209 20.61 -16.44 -10.97
C ASP A 209 20.50 -17.96 -11.15
N VAL A 210 19.74 -18.38 -12.16
CA VAL A 210 19.61 -19.79 -12.53
C VAL A 210 21.00 -20.39 -12.79
N GLY A 211 21.30 -21.52 -12.13
CA GLY A 211 22.55 -22.25 -12.31
C GLY A 211 23.83 -21.55 -11.82
N LYS A 212 23.75 -20.40 -11.14
CA LYS A 212 24.93 -19.68 -10.61
C LYS A 212 24.87 -19.51 -9.10
N PRO A 213 25.99 -19.51 -8.36
CA PRO A 213 25.96 -19.27 -6.91
C PRO A 213 25.33 -17.89 -6.55
N PRO A 214 24.85 -17.72 -5.30
CA PRO A 214 24.25 -16.46 -4.86
C PRO A 214 25.27 -15.32 -4.91
N VAL A 215 24.79 -14.12 -5.28
CA VAL A 215 25.61 -12.91 -5.43
C VAL A 215 24.99 -11.78 -4.62
N ILE A 216 25.80 -11.10 -3.82
CA ILE A 216 25.40 -9.87 -3.14
C ILE A 216 25.37 -8.76 -4.20
N LYS A 217 24.24 -8.06 -4.31
CA LYS A 217 24.03 -7.03 -5.31
C LYS A 217 23.29 -5.85 -4.70
N GLU A 218 23.62 -4.65 -5.14
CA GLU A 218 22.78 -3.48 -4.92
C GLU A 218 21.88 -3.28 -6.14
N ILE A 219 20.57 -3.18 -5.90
CA ILE A 219 19.56 -2.96 -6.94
C ILE A 219 18.76 -1.72 -6.59
N GLU A 220 18.26 -1.01 -7.60
CA GLU A 220 17.34 0.10 -7.38
C GLU A 220 16.03 -0.42 -6.76
N ASN A 221 15.54 0.24 -5.72
CA ASN A 221 14.28 -0.10 -5.05
C ASN A 221 13.09 0.58 -5.73
N THR A 222 12.93 0.27 -7.02
CA THR A 222 11.80 0.71 -7.86
C THR A 222 11.15 -0.52 -8.46
N LEU A 223 9.83 -0.55 -8.61
CA LEU A 223 9.11 -1.73 -9.10
C LEU A 223 9.69 -2.22 -10.43
N GLU A 224 10.01 -1.31 -11.34
CA GLU A 224 10.59 -1.63 -12.65
C GLU A 224 11.93 -2.35 -12.53
N ALA A 225 12.79 -1.93 -11.60
CA ALA A 225 14.08 -2.57 -11.36
C ALA A 225 13.90 -3.95 -10.72
N LEU A 226 13.00 -4.10 -9.75
CA LEU A 226 12.71 -5.39 -9.12
C LEU A 226 12.14 -6.40 -10.14
N GLN A 227 11.20 -5.95 -10.99
CA GLN A 227 10.63 -6.75 -12.08
C GLN A 227 11.69 -7.12 -13.12
N ALA A 228 12.61 -6.22 -13.45
CA ALA A 228 13.73 -6.51 -14.35
C ALA A 228 14.68 -7.57 -13.77
N GLU A 229 14.91 -7.57 -12.45
CA GLU A 229 15.74 -8.59 -11.80
C GLU A 229 15.11 -9.98 -11.86
N VAL A 230 13.78 -10.11 -11.71
CA VAL A 230 13.10 -11.42 -11.75
C VAL A 230 12.58 -11.80 -13.14
N GLY A 231 12.63 -10.87 -14.10
CA GLY A 231 12.20 -11.09 -15.49
C GLY A 231 10.68 -11.13 -15.68
N GLY A 232 9.91 -10.36 -14.90
CA GLY A 232 8.44 -10.32 -15.00
C GLY A 232 7.77 -9.71 -13.77
N LEU A 233 6.47 -9.97 -13.61
CA LEU A 233 5.72 -9.59 -12.40
C LEU A 233 6.32 -10.27 -11.16
N ILE A 234 6.21 -9.61 -10.01
CA ILE A 234 6.82 -10.06 -8.77
C ILE A 234 5.80 -10.72 -7.86
N GLU A 235 6.21 -11.78 -7.18
CA GLU A 235 5.51 -12.37 -6.03
C GLU A 235 6.46 -12.36 -4.82
N CYS A 236 5.93 -12.04 -3.64
CA CYS A 236 6.68 -12.05 -2.38
C CYS A 236 6.43 -13.35 -1.62
N VAL A 237 7.50 -14.10 -1.36
CA VAL A 237 7.47 -15.30 -0.51
C VAL A 237 8.18 -14.99 0.81
N TYR A 238 7.40 -14.85 1.88
CA TYR A 238 7.93 -14.53 3.21
C TYR A 238 8.85 -15.63 3.75
N LEU A 239 9.95 -15.19 4.34
CA LEU A 239 10.96 -16.01 5.01
C LEU A 239 11.04 -15.63 6.49
N ASP A 240 11.92 -16.29 7.23
CA ASP A 240 12.17 -15.95 8.63
C ASP A 240 12.94 -14.63 8.77
N ASP A 241 12.94 -14.08 9.99
CA ASP A 241 13.77 -12.93 10.39
C ASP A 241 13.52 -11.64 9.58
N GLY A 242 12.25 -11.36 9.25
CA GLY A 242 11.86 -10.13 8.56
C GLY A 242 12.44 -10.03 7.16
N CYS A 243 12.53 -11.16 6.45
CA CYS A 243 13.02 -11.21 5.08
C CYS A 243 11.98 -11.86 4.18
N LEU A 244 12.09 -11.59 2.88
CA LEU A 244 11.27 -12.23 1.87
C LEU A 244 12.09 -12.53 0.62
N ALA A 245 11.65 -13.52 -0.15
CA ALA A 245 12.11 -13.75 -1.50
C ALA A 245 11.18 -13.05 -2.48
N VAL A 246 11.74 -12.24 -3.37
CA VAL A 246 11.02 -11.68 -4.52
C VAL A 246 11.29 -12.58 -5.72
N VAL A 247 10.25 -13.24 -6.20
CA VAL A 247 10.29 -14.22 -7.30
C VAL A 247 9.46 -13.73 -8.49
N ASN A 248 9.60 -14.39 -9.64
CA ASN A 248 8.69 -14.18 -10.76
C ASN A 248 7.34 -14.87 -10.49
N GLU A 249 6.25 -14.11 -10.46
CA GLU A 249 4.89 -14.60 -10.20
C GLU A 249 4.46 -15.70 -11.20
N GLU A 250 4.89 -15.59 -12.45
CA GLU A 250 4.54 -16.51 -13.52
C GLU A 250 5.66 -17.50 -13.86
N GLY A 251 6.74 -17.58 -13.08
CA GLY A 251 7.97 -18.31 -13.45
C GLY A 251 7.75 -19.77 -13.87
N LYS A 252 6.80 -20.47 -13.23
CA LYS A 252 6.42 -21.83 -13.62
C LYS A 252 5.54 -21.87 -14.87
N LEU A 253 4.64 -20.89 -15.01
CA LEU A 253 3.65 -20.81 -16.08
C LEU A 253 4.29 -20.39 -17.42
N ASN A 254 5.31 -19.54 -17.36
CA ASN A 254 6.02 -19.04 -18.53
C ASN A 254 7.26 -19.88 -18.91
N GLY A 255 7.49 -20.99 -18.21
CA GLY A 255 8.54 -21.96 -18.51
C GLY A 255 9.95 -21.50 -18.16
N MET A 256 10.11 -20.62 -17.16
CA MET A 256 11.44 -20.30 -16.66
C MET A 256 12.11 -21.54 -16.08
N GLU A 257 13.43 -21.61 -16.26
CA GLU A 257 14.23 -22.73 -15.77
C GLU A 257 14.18 -22.83 -14.23
N PRO A 258 14.14 -24.05 -13.67
CA PRO A 258 14.19 -24.28 -12.23
C PRO A 258 15.45 -23.66 -11.61
N ASN A 259 15.29 -22.91 -10.52
CA ASN A 259 16.37 -22.18 -9.89
C ASN A 259 16.79 -22.80 -8.55
N ARG A 260 15.97 -22.71 -7.50
CA ARG A 260 16.24 -23.17 -6.12
C ARG A 260 15.03 -23.86 -5.51
N ARG A 261 15.29 -24.80 -4.59
CA ARG A 261 14.24 -25.31 -3.70
C ARG A 261 14.01 -24.32 -2.56
N LEU A 262 12.75 -24.03 -2.28
CA LEU A 262 12.33 -23.27 -1.11
C LEU A 262 11.20 -24.04 -0.42
N GLY A 263 11.47 -24.55 0.78
CA GLY A 263 10.55 -25.41 1.50
C GLY A 263 10.19 -26.68 0.71
N SER A 264 8.90 -26.86 0.42
CA SER A 264 8.37 -28.00 -0.35
C SER A 264 8.16 -27.70 -1.83
N ASP A 265 8.76 -26.62 -2.33
CA ASP A 265 8.54 -26.12 -3.69
C ASP A 265 9.84 -25.71 -4.40
N ILE A 266 9.73 -25.41 -5.69
CA ILE A 266 10.83 -24.99 -6.55
C ILE A 266 10.51 -23.61 -7.15
N ILE A 267 11.41 -22.65 -6.92
CA ILE A 267 11.39 -21.34 -7.57
C ILE A 267 11.93 -21.50 -8.98
N CYS A 268 11.19 -21.01 -9.98
CA CYS A 268 11.60 -20.99 -11.39
C CYS A 268 11.97 -19.56 -11.80
N GLY A 269 13.11 -19.41 -12.49
CA GLY A 269 13.65 -18.11 -12.89
C GLY A 269 14.50 -17.41 -11.83
N PRO A 270 15.16 -16.30 -12.18
CA PRO A 270 16.01 -15.55 -11.26
C PRO A 270 15.17 -14.90 -10.14
N PHE A 271 15.70 -14.87 -8.92
CA PHE A 271 15.01 -14.29 -7.75
C PHE A 271 16.02 -13.65 -6.80
N PHE A 272 15.57 -12.85 -5.84
CA PHE A 272 16.46 -12.27 -4.82
C PHE A 272 15.81 -12.24 -3.44
N ILE A 273 16.64 -12.18 -2.39
CA ILE A 273 16.21 -11.97 -1.01
C ILE A 273 16.46 -10.51 -0.63
N CYS A 274 15.48 -9.88 0.00
CA CYS A 274 15.61 -8.57 0.65
C CYS A 274 14.97 -8.59 2.04
N GLY A 275 15.26 -7.56 2.83
CA GLY A 275 14.57 -7.35 4.10
C GLY A 275 13.18 -6.79 3.86
N ASP A 276 12.30 -7.03 4.81
CA ASP A 276 10.96 -6.47 4.91
C ASP A 276 10.91 -5.58 6.15
N SER A 277 10.54 -4.31 5.97
CA SER A 277 10.35 -3.40 7.09
C SER A 277 9.00 -3.64 7.76
N ASP A 278 8.83 -3.13 8.98
CA ASP A 278 7.55 -3.20 9.70
C ASP A 278 6.40 -2.52 8.92
N ASP A 279 6.73 -1.60 8.00
CA ASP A 279 5.80 -0.88 7.13
C ASP A 279 5.55 -1.58 5.77
N GLY A 280 6.16 -2.76 5.54
CA GLY A 280 6.01 -3.56 4.31
C GLY A 280 6.85 -3.07 3.12
N GLU A 281 7.82 -2.19 3.34
CA GLU A 281 8.77 -1.73 2.31
C GLU A 281 9.98 -2.67 2.22
N PHE A 282 10.48 -2.88 0.99
CA PHE A 282 11.72 -3.62 0.77
C PHE A 282 12.92 -2.82 1.28
N VAL A 283 13.71 -3.44 2.14
CA VAL A 283 14.91 -2.83 2.72
C VAL A 283 16.15 -3.67 2.48
N SER A 284 17.32 -3.03 2.64
CA SER A 284 18.60 -3.72 2.56
C SER A 284 18.71 -4.81 3.62
N LEU A 285 19.27 -5.95 3.23
CA LEU A 285 19.68 -6.97 4.20
C LEU A 285 20.81 -6.45 5.08
N ASP A 286 20.77 -6.77 6.37
CA ASP A 286 21.93 -6.61 7.24
C ASP A 286 22.98 -7.69 6.96
N ASP A 287 24.18 -7.55 7.53
CA ASP A 287 25.29 -8.47 7.25
C ASP A 287 25.02 -9.91 7.72
N LYS A 288 24.22 -10.10 8.78
CA LYS A 288 23.85 -11.43 9.28
C LYS A 288 22.87 -12.10 8.33
N GLN A 289 21.86 -11.35 7.87
CA GLN A 289 20.87 -11.83 6.90
C GLN A 289 21.56 -12.17 5.57
N VAL A 290 22.50 -11.32 5.11
CA VAL A 290 23.32 -11.61 3.92
C VAL A 290 24.09 -12.93 4.09
N GLU A 291 24.78 -13.13 5.21
CA GLU A 291 25.53 -14.36 5.48
C GLU A 291 24.61 -15.59 5.52
N GLN A 292 23.48 -15.48 6.22
CA GLN A 292 22.46 -16.52 6.37
C GLN A 292 21.93 -16.98 5.01
N TYR A 293 21.42 -16.05 4.19
CA TYR A 293 20.79 -16.40 2.91
C TYR A 293 21.80 -16.76 1.82
N THR A 294 23.00 -16.18 1.84
CA THR A 294 24.10 -16.63 0.98
C THR A 294 24.47 -18.09 1.29
N ARG A 295 24.53 -18.46 2.58
CA ARG A 295 24.81 -19.82 3.00
C ARG A 295 23.67 -20.78 2.68
N MET A 296 22.43 -20.37 2.96
CA MET A 296 21.23 -21.17 2.70
C MET A 296 21.10 -21.57 1.23
N PHE A 297 21.38 -20.63 0.31
CA PHE A 297 21.28 -20.85 -1.14
C PHE A 297 22.63 -21.09 -1.83
N SER A 298 23.67 -21.46 -1.08
CA SER A 298 25.01 -21.71 -1.62
C SER A 298 25.08 -22.95 -2.51
N ASP A 299 24.22 -23.95 -2.27
CA ASP A 299 24.09 -25.11 -3.14
C ASP A 299 23.32 -24.73 -4.42
N VAL A 300 23.85 -25.16 -5.56
CA VAL A 300 23.28 -24.92 -6.89
C VAL A 300 22.78 -26.26 -7.42
N PRO A 301 21.53 -26.65 -7.14
CA PRO A 301 21.02 -27.96 -7.50
C PRO A 301 20.86 -28.10 -9.02
N ALA A 302 21.05 -29.32 -9.52
CA ALA A 302 20.59 -29.71 -10.84
C ALA A 302 19.17 -30.26 -10.74
N PHE A 303 18.27 -29.74 -11.57
CA PHE A 303 16.91 -30.24 -11.71
C PHE A 303 16.78 -31.10 -12.96
N THR A 304 15.96 -32.14 -12.91
CA THR A 304 15.72 -33.02 -14.06
C THR A 304 14.67 -32.46 -15.01
N GLY A 305 13.86 -31.50 -14.56
CA GLY A 305 12.71 -30.99 -15.29
C GLY A 305 11.47 -31.88 -15.17
N GLU A 306 11.56 -32.97 -14.40
CA GLU A 306 10.47 -33.93 -14.16
C GLU A 306 9.96 -33.85 -12.70
N GLU A 307 10.50 -32.91 -11.91
CA GLU A 307 10.06 -32.73 -10.53
C GLU A 307 8.59 -32.30 -10.48
N PRO A 308 7.74 -32.96 -9.67
CA PRO A 308 6.33 -32.64 -9.59
C PRO A 308 6.07 -31.24 -9.02
N GLU A 309 7.03 -30.66 -8.30
CA GLU A 309 6.95 -29.29 -7.79
C GLU A 309 7.09 -28.22 -8.90
N LEU A 310 7.53 -28.59 -10.11
CA LEU A 310 7.57 -27.67 -11.25
C LEU A 310 6.19 -27.37 -11.82
N GLU A 311 5.23 -28.26 -11.59
CA GLU A 311 3.85 -28.05 -11.99
C GLU A 311 3.18 -27.03 -11.05
N PRO A 312 2.42 -26.06 -11.59
CA PRO A 312 1.52 -25.24 -10.80
C PRO A 312 0.54 -26.13 -10.04
N ARG A 313 0.35 -25.86 -8.75
CA ARG A 313 -0.58 -26.62 -7.91
C ARG A 313 -1.40 -25.70 -7.03
N MET A 314 -2.61 -26.15 -6.72
CA MET A 314 -3.48 -25.51 -5.74
C MET A 314 -3.72 -26.47 -4.59
N THR A 315 -3.43 -26.03 -3.37
CA THR A 315 -3.66 -26.80 -2.15
C THR A 315 -4.91 -26.30 -1.45
N PHE A 316 -5.91 -27.18 -1.30
CA PHE A 316 -7.08 -26.90 -0.48
C PHE A 316 -6.82 -27.35 0.96
N ILE A 317 -6.73 -26.41 1.90
CA ILE A 317 -6.61 -26.71 3.33
C ILE A 317 -8.02 -26.62 3.93
N GLY A 318 -8.59 -27.78 4.23
CA GLY A 318 -9.85 -27.87 4.98
C GLY A 318 -9.60 -27.76 6.48
N PHE A 319 -10.49 -27.07 7.20
CA PHE A 319 -10.50 -27.10 8.66
C PHE A 319 -11.46 -28.21 9.12
N ASP A 320 -10.98 -29.12 9.95
CA ASP A 320 -11.84 -30.05 10.67
C ASP A 320 -12.52 -29.26 11.80
N PHE A 321 -13.85 -29.09 11.69
CA PHE A 321 -14.71 -28.46 12.70
C PHE A 321 -15.36 -29.51 13.62
#